data_AF-A0A644WUE4-F1
#
_entry.id   AF-A0A644WUE4-F1
#
_cell.length_a   1.000
_cell.length_b   1.000
_cell.length_c   1.000
_cell.angle_alpha   90.00
_cell.angle_beta   90.00
_cell.angle_gamma   90.00
#
_symmetry.space_group_name_H-M   'P 1'
#
loop_
_entity.id
_entity.type
_entity.pdbx_description
1 polymer ?
#
loop_
_entity_poly.entity_id
_entity_poly.type
_entity_poly.pdbx_seq_one_letter_code
_entity_poly.pdbx_strand_id
1 'polypeptide(L)'
;MTSGMVILAEIRTETEQGRPAPTPGWEWSPGCTPIKDPSPGKWIVRRSIDSFDVIFHSYLTPEAREGGPEYLIDSFNPTDAGELGAREMALKLRKESYRQEAERNGHSDIE
;
A
#
# COMPACT_ATOMS: atom_id res chain seq x y z
N MET A 1 9.22 12.06 19.85
CA MET A 1 10.19 11.73 18.78
C MET A 1 10.31 10.21 18.65
N THR A 2 9.41 9.59 17.88
CA THR A 2 9.42 8.14 17.57
C THR A 2 8.74 7.89 16.21
N SER A 3 8.93 8.79 15.24
CA SER A 3 8.30 8.67 13.91
C SER A 3 9.18 7.92 12.89
N GLY A 4 10.50 7.83 13.12
CA GLY A 4 11.43 7.23 12.17
C GLY A 4 11.62 5.71 12.27
N MET A 5 11.35 5.11 13.44
CA MET A 5 11.74 3.72 13.72
C MET A 5 10.68 2.68 13.34
N VAL A 6 9.43 3.10 13.12
CA VAL A 6 8.31 2.19 12.75
C VAL A 6 8.31 1.88 11.25
N ILE A 7 8.78 2.80 10.41
CA ILE A 7 8.72 2.67 8.94
C ILE A 7 9.62 1.54 8.42
N LEU A 8 10.79 1.31 9.04
CA LEU A 8 11.74 0.29 8.58
C LEU A 8 11.33 -1.15 8.93
N ALA A 9 10.43 -1.34 9.91
CA ALA A 9 9.90 -2.67 10.21
C ALA A 9 8.82 -3.11 9.20
N GLU A 10 8.14 -2.15 8.56
CA GLU A 10 6.99 -2.41 7.67
C GLU A 10 7.38 -2.77 6.23
N ILE A 11 8.63 -2.51 5.80
CA ILE A 11 9.08 -2.70 4.41
C ILE A 11 10.00 -3.93 4.27
N ARG A 12 10.03 -4.84 5.24
CA ARG A 12 10.78 -6.10 5.06
C ARG A 12 10.04 -7.02 4.12
N THR A 13 10.75 -7.63 3.18
CA THR A 13 10.24 -8.72 2.33
C THR A 13 9.78 -9.92 3.18
N GLU A 14 8.99 -10.84 2.63
CA GLU A 14 8.59 -12.06 3.35
C GLU A 14 9.82 -12.89 3.76
N THR A 15 10.83 -12.97 2.89
CA THR A 15 12.07 -13.73 3.13
C THR A 15 12.89 -13.13 4.27
N GLU A 16 13.01 -11.80 4.34
CA GLU A 16 13.64 -11.09 5.47
C GLU A 16 12.89 -11.26 6.80
N GLN A 17 11.59 -11.57 6.74
CA GLN A 17 10.78 -11.92 7.92
C GLN A 17 10.89 -13.41 8.30
N GLY A 18 11.71 -14.19 7.61
CA GLY A 18 11.86 -15.63 7.82
C GLY A 18 10.69 -16.46 7.29
N ARG A 19 9.87 -15.89 6.40
CA ARG A 19 8.75 -16.57 5.74
C ARG A 19 9.15 -17.02 4.33
N PRO A 20 8.41 -17.96 3.72
CA PRO A 20 8.64 -18.34 2.33
C PRO A 20 8.48 -17.15 1.38
N ALA A 21 9.24 -17.15 0.28
CA ALA A 21 9.11 -16.14 -0.77
C ALA A 21 7.67 -16.13 -1.35
N PRO A 22 7.13 -14.95 -1.71
CA PRO A 22 5.79 -14.85 -2.27
C PRO A 22 5.59 -15.68 -3.55
N THR A 23 4.48 -16.38 -3.62
CA THR A 23 4.05 -17.14 -4.81
C THR A 23 2.86 -16.45 -5.47
N PRO A 24 2.55 -16.72 -6.75
CA PRO A 24 1.40 -16.11 -7.43
C PRO A 24 0.10 -16.27 -6.63
N GLY A 25 -0.64 -15.17 -6.46
CA GLY A 25 -1.82 -15.09 -5.60
C GLY A 25 -1.54 -14.65 -4.16
N TRP A 26 -0.27 -14.50 -3.77
CA TRP A 26 0.10 -13.86 -2.52
C TRP A 26 -0.28 -12.38 -2.54
N GLU A 27 -0.73 -11.87 -1.39
CA GLU A 27 -1.08 -10.47 -1.20
C GLU A 27 -0.53 -9.92 0.11
N TRP A 28 -0.16 -8.65 0.07
CA TRP A 28 0.16 -7.85 1.23
C TRP A 28 -0.49 -6.48 1.13
N SER A 29 -0.81 -5.86 2.26
CA SER A 29 -1.49 -4.57 2.28
C SER A 29 -0.91 -3.68 3.37
N PRO A 30 -0.48 -2.44 3.04
CA PRO A 30 -0.11 -1.46 4.06
C PRO A 30 -1.32 -0.84 4.76
N GLY A 31 -2.55 -1.13 4.30
CA GLY A 31 -3.80 -0.69 4.91
C GLY A 31 -4.66 0.17 4.00
N CYS A 32 -5.74 0.69 4.57
CA CYS A 32 -6.71 1.53 3.86
C CYS A 32 -6.25 2.99 3.76
N THR A 33 -6.87 3.72 2.83
CA THR A 33 -6.91 5.18 2.86
C THR A 33 -7.67 5.65 4.11
N PRO A 34 -7.54 6.93 4.47
CA PRO A 34 -8.33 7.48 5.57
C PRO A 34 -9.85 7.41 5.36
N ILE A 35 -10.60 7.45 6.47
CA ILE A 35 -12.07 7.31 6.47
C ILE A 35 -12.76 8.43 5.67
N LYS A 36 -12.21 9.66 5.72
CA LYS A 36 -12.76 10.82 5.01
C LYS A 36 -12.02 11.11 3.71
N ASP A 37 -11.22 10.17 3.22
CA ASP A 37 -10.57 10.35 1.93
C ASP A 37 -11.63 10.43 0.81
N PRO A 38 -11.52 11.39 -0.14
CA PRO A 38 -12.45 11.45 -1.26
C PRO A 38 -12.40 10.21 -2.16
N SER A 39 -11.32 9.43 -2.10
CA SER A 39 -11.16 8.15 -2.77
C SER A 39 -10.96 7.05 -1.72
N PRO A 40 -12.02 6.61 -1.02
CA PRO A 40 -11.90 5.53 -0.04
C PRO A 40 -11.47 4.24 -0.73
N GLY A 41 -10.51 3.52 -0.14
CA GLY A 41 -10.01 2.27 -0.70
C GLY A 41 -8.90 1.65 0.13
N LYS A 42 -8.24 0.64 -0.46
CA LYS A 42 -7.15 -0.12 0.15
C LYS A 42 -6.01 -0.30 -0.84
N TRP A 43 -4.79 -0.10 -0.36
CA TRP A 43 -3.59 -0.39 -1.12
C TRP A 43 -3.23 -1.86 -0.96
N ILE A 44 -2.86 -2.51 -2.06
CA ILE A 44 -2.51 -3.94 -2.11
C ILE A 44 -1.22 -4.09 -2.93
N VAL A 45 -0.32 -4.95 -2.48
CA VAL A 45 0.75 -5.51 -3.28
C VAL A 45 0.37 -6.96 -3.56
N ARG A 46 0.21 -7.32 -4.83
CA ARG A 46 -0.14 -8.68 -5.24
C ARG A 46 1.01 -9.30 -6.02
N ARG A 47 1.33 -10.56 -5.73
CA ARG A 47 2.26 -11.34 -6.55
C ARG A 47 1.48 -11.95 -7.73
N SER A 48 1.79 -11.49 -8.93
CA SER A 48 1.33 -12.10 -10.20
C SER A 48 2.28 -13.23 -10.62
N ILE A 49 2.23 -13.72 -11.86
CA ILE A 49 3.20 -14.73 -12.35
C ILE A 49 4.57 -14.09 -12.60
N ASP A 50 4.58 -12.87 -13.11
CA ASP A 50 5.72 -12.17 -13.68
C ASP A 50 6.05 -10.85 -12.97
N SER A 51 5.21 -10.39 -12.04
CA SER A 51 5.44 -9.15 -11.29
C SER A 51 4.99 -9.17 -9.83
N PHE A 52 5.41 -8.15 -9.09
CA PHE A 52 4.71 -7.62 -7.92
C PHE A 52 3.94 -6.37 -8.34
N ASP A 53 2.62 -6.41 -8.26
CA ASP A 53 1.73 -5.35 -8.71
C ASP A 53 1.26 -4.52 -7.52
N VAL A 54 1.37 -3.20 -7.64
CA VAL A 54 0.81 -2.24 -6.70
C VAL A 54 -0.58 -1.85 -7.20
N ILE A 55 -1.60 -2.19 -6.41
CA ILE A 55 -3.00 -2.09 -6.78
C ILE A 55 -3.73 -1.20 -5.77
N PHE A 56 -4.63 -0.37 -6.26
CA PHE A 56 -5.62 0.34 -5.45
C PHE A 56 -6.99 -0.31 -5.63
N HIS A 57 -7.54 -0.89 -4.56
CA HIS A 57 -8.93 -1.37 -4.52
C HIS A 57 -9.83 -0.23 -4.03
N SER A 58 -10.76 0.23 -4.86
CA SER A 58 -11.66 1.32 -4.50
C SER A 58 -12.92 0.84 -3.76
N TYR A 59 -13.33 1.61 -2.74
CA TYR A 59 -14.55 1.43 -1.96
C TYR A 59 -15.57 2.56 -2.21
N LEU A 60 -15.51 3.22 -3.37
CA LEU A 60 -16.37 4.38 -3.68
C LEU A 60 -17.88 4.10 -3.59
N THR A 61 -18.31 2.84 -3.72
CA THR A 61 -19.69 2.44 -3.44
C THR A 61 -19.74 1.40 -2.31
N PRO A 62 -20.81 1.35 -1.51
CA PRO A 62 -20.97 0.34 -0.45
C PRO A 62 -20.88 -1.11 -0.97
N GLU A 63 -21.35 -1.35 -2.19
CA GLU A 63 -21.28 -2.64 -2.89
C GLU A 63 -19.85 -2.97 -3.34
N ALA A 64 -18.97 -1.97 -3.47
CA ALA A 64 -17.58 -2.12 -3.91
C ALA A 64 -16.61 -2.55 -2.79
N ARG A 65 -17.09 -2.65 -1.53
CA ARG A 65 -16.24 -3.16 -0.44
C ARG A 65 -15.78 -4.60 -0.68
N GLU A 66 -16.61 -5.40 -1.33
CA GLU A 66 -16.27 -6.73 -1.83
C GLU A 66 -16.51 -6.74 -3.34
N GLY A 67 -15.43 -6.71 -4.14
CA GLY A 67 -15.53 -6.69 -5.61
C GLY A 67 -15.56 -5.29 -6.26
N GLY A 68 -15.16 -4.26 -5.54
CA GLY A 68 -14.89 -2.93 -6.11
C GLY A 68 -13.80 -2.95 -7.19
N PRO A 69 -13.73 -1.92 -8.04
CA PRO A 69 -12.75 -1.87 -9.09
C PRO A 69 -11.33 -1.79 -8.51
N GLU A 70 -10.46 -2.61 -9.07
CA GLU A 70 -9.02 -2.60 -8.81
C GLU A 70 -8.31 -1.81 -9.91
N TYR A 71 -7.42 -0.92 -9.49
CA TYR A 71 -6.60 -0.11 -10.40
C TYR A 71 -5.14 -0.49 -10.22
N LEU A 72 -4.52 -1.00 -11.28
CA LEU A 72 -3.07 -1.21 -11.33
C LEU A 72 -2.38 0.14 -11.39
N ILE A 73 -1.43 0.38 -10.49
CA ILE A 73 -0.70 1.64 -10.37
C ILE A 73 0.71 1.49 -10.93
N ASP A 74 1.40 0.42 -10.54
CA ASP A 74 2.74 0.11 -11.02
C ASP A 74 3.03 -1.39 -10.84
N SER A 75 4.04 -1.88 -11.56
CA SER A 75 4.46 -3.28 -11.55
C SER A 75 5.98 -3.38 -11.42
N PHE A 76 6.42 -4.27 -10.55
CA PHE A 76 7.83 -4.51 -10.23
C PHE A 76 8.23 -5.93 -10.60
N ASN A 77 9.52 -6.14 -10.92
CA ASN A 77 10.05 -7.46 -11.27
C ASN A 77 9.81 -8.50 -10.16
N PRO A 78 9.71 -9.81 -10.49
CA PRO A 78 9.34 -10.86 -9.55
C PRO A 78 10.54 -11.33 -8.71
N THR A 79 11.18 -10.39 -8.01
CA THR A 79 12.38 -10.59 -7.19
C THR A 79 12.18 -9.96 -5.82
N ASP A 80 13.01 -10.30 -4.84
CA ASP A 80 12.99 -9.69 -3.51
C ASP A 80 13.12 -8.15 -3.59
N ALA A 81 13.94 -7.64 -4.50
CA ALA A 81 14.06 -6.20 -4.75
C ALA A 81 12.78 -5.59 -5.33
N GLY A 82 12.06 -6.33 -6.16
CA GLY A 82 10.76 -5.91 -6.67
C GLY A 82 9.65 -5.96 -5.61
N GLU A 83 9.66 -6.97 -4.73
CA GLU A 83 8.78 -7.02 -3.56
C GLU A 83 9.00 -5.78 -2.68
N LEU A 84 10.27 -5.49 -2.37
CA LEU A 84 10.67 -4.33 -1.59
C LEU A 84 10.15 -3.04 -2.23
N GLY A 85 10.45 -2.82 -3.52
CA GLY A 85 10.02 -1.62 -4.25
C GLY A 85 8.49 -1.46 -4.30
N ALA A 86 7.75 -2.54 -4.49
CA ALA A 86 6.29 -2.53 -4.47
C ALA A 86 5.73 -2.17 -3.09
N ARG A 87 6.30 -2.74 -2.01
CA ARG A 87 5.92 -2.40 -0.63
C ARG A 87 6.23 -0.94 -0.29
N GLU A 88 7.39 -0.44 -0.68
CA GLU A 88 7.79 0.97 -0.51
C GLU A 88 6.80 1.90 -1.21
N MET A 89 6.45 1.61 -2.45
CA MET A 89 5.51 2.41 -3.22
C MET A 89 4.12 2.40 -2.58
N ALA A 90 3.59 1.23 -2.22
CA ALA A 90 2.28 1.12 -1.58
C ALA A 90 2.22 1.88 -0.24
N LEU A 91 3.28 1.83 0.57
CA LEU A 91 3.38 2.62 1.81
C LEU A 91 3.47 4.12 1.55
N LYS A 92 4.22 4.53 0.53
CA LYS A 92 4.32 5.95 0.13
C LYS A 92 2.95 6.48 -0.28
N LEU A 93 2.22 5.75 -1.12
CA LEU A 93 0.88 6.13 -1.58
C LEU A 93 -0.13 6.19 -0.42
N ARG A 94 -0.06 5.25 0.52
CA ARG A 94 -0.86 5.30 1.74
C ARG A 94 -0.55 6.55 2.56
N LYS A 95 0.71 6.82 2.87
CA LYS A 95 1.13 7.99 3.65
C LYS A 95 0.72 9.30 2.99
N GLU A 96 0.82 9.36 1.67
CA GLU A 96 0.37 10.50 0.88
C GLU A 96 -1.13 10.75 1.04
N SER A 97 -1.95 9.69 1.08
CA SER A 97 -3.40 9.81 1.34
C SER A 97 -3.67 10.45 2.72
N TYR A 98 -2.93 10.01 3.76
CA TYR A 98 -3.04 10.60 5.09
C TYR A 98 -2.52 12.04 5.17
N ARG A 99 -1.42 12.37 4.47
CA ARG A 99 -0.89 13.74 4.39
C ARG A 99 -1.93 14.68 3.80
N GLN A 100 -2.53 14.29 2.67
CA GLN A 100 -3.57 15.09 2.03
C GLN A 100 -4.82 15.25 2.92
N GLU A 101 -5.20 14.22 3.69
CA GLU A 101 -6.28 14.35 4.66
C GLU A 101 -5.93 15.34 5.79
N ALA A 102 -4.71 15.28 6.33
CA ALA A 102 -4.26 16.22 7.36
C ALA A 102 -4.28 17.67 6.85
N GLU A 103 -3.80 17.90 5.63
CA GLU A 103 -3.85 19.21 4.96
C GLU A 103 -5.28 19.71 4.75
N ARG A 104 -6.20 18.84 4.31
CA ARG A 104 -7.63 19.17 4.17
C ARG A 104 -8.28 19.52 5.51
N ASN A 105 -7.87 18.87 6.59
CA ASN A 105 -8.42 19.08 7.93
C ASN A 105 -7.78 20.26 8.67
N GLY A 106 -6.92 21.05 8.02
CA GLY A 106 -6.28 22.23 8.63
C GLY A 106 -5.13 21.90 9.58
N HIS A 107 -4.65 20.66 9.60
CA HIS A 107 -3.36 20.31 10.19
C HIS A 107 -2.27 20.47 9.13
N SER A 108 -2.04 21.72 8.72
CA SER A 108 -0.78 22.07 8.08
C SER A 108 0.27 22.14 9.17
N ASP A 109 1.18 21.17 9.22
CA ASP A 109 2.47 21.37 9.89
C ASP A 109 3.26 22.38 9.02
N ILE A 110 2.82 23.64 9.07
CA ILE A 110 3.62 24.81 8.72
C ILE A 110 3.99 25.42 10.07
N GLU A 111 5.10 24.93 10.63
CA GLU A 111 6.11 25.71 11.35
C GLU A 111 7.48 25.04 11.16
#